data_AF-A0A8T4U7Z7-F1
#
_entry.id   AF-A0A8T4U7Z7-F1
#
_cell.length_a   1.000
_cell.length_b   1.000
_cell.length_c   1.000
_cell.angle_alpha   90.00
_cell.angle_beta   90.00
_cell.angle_gamma   90.00
#
_symmetry.space_group_name_H-M   'P 1'
#
loop_
_entity.id
_entity.type
_entity.pdbx_description
1 polymer ?
#
loop_
_entity_poly.entity_id
_entity_poly.type
_entity_poly.pdbx_seq_one_letter_code
_entity_poly.pdbx_strand_id
1 'polypeptide(L)'
;MKKRSDSISTKLNRVLKEEKKVERLEKLQLKEINSERKELKFMHKKESKIQNEQLKELEKLKELEKEISKEVGNHPLRKLSYKDAGKSMIGAFVGIVSHFTVLEGVHFAENVSSTKASFLFLVSFGIGLIMLYYTGFRKIKDPKLLVILPLRLFLVYSITIIAIIITMLVFDTIKQGHVYSQIAVLSLPAIIGACAADLIGGE
;
A
#
# COMPACT_ATOMS: atom_id res chain seq x y z
N MET A 1 -20.23 39.78 101.35
CA MET A 1 -20.28 39.68 99.87
C MET A 1 -18.92 39.64 99.17
N LYS A 2 -17.80 40.16 99.73
CA LYS A 2 -16.46 40.15 99.10
C LYS A 2 -15.90 38.76 98.72
N LYS A 3 -16.02 37.74 99.59
CA LYS A 3 -15.47 36.37 99.35
C LYS A 3 -16.06 35.64 98.13
N ARG A 4 -17.30 35.95 97.70
CA ARG A 4 -17.90 35.34 96.49
C ARG A 4 -17.38 35.99 95.20
N SER A 5 -17.08 37.28 95.22
CA SER A 5 -16.51 38.02 94.08
C SER A 5 -15.11 37.54 93.72
N ASP A 6 -14.27 37.31 94.73
CA ASP A 6 -12.88 36.86 94.52
C ASP A 6 -12.79 35.40 94.02
N SER A 7 -13.76 34.56 94.40
CA SER A 7 -13.88 33.18 93.88
C SER A 7 -14.34 33.14 92.42
N ILE A 8 -15.14 34.10 91.99
CA ILE A 8 -15.63 34.18 90.61
C ILE A 8 -14.53 34.72 89.70
N SER A 9 -13.79 35.75 90.14
CA SER A 9 -12.67 36.31 89.36
C SER A 9 -11.53 35.30 89.16
N THR A 10 -11.22 34.46 90.15
CA THR A 10 -10.23 33.38 90.01
C THR A 10 -10.67 32.28 89.05
N LYS A 11 -11.96 31.90 89.05
CA LYS A 11 -12.50 30.94 88.08
C LYS A 11 -12.49 31.51 86.66
N LEU A 12 -12.89 32.78 86.49
CA LEU A 12 -12.87 33.45 85.18
C LEU A 12 -11.45 33.56 84.62
N ASN A 13 -10.46 33.87 85.46
CA ASN A 13 -9.06 33.91 85.07
C ASN A 13 -8.50 32.53 84.69
N ARG A 14 -9.00 31.43 85.28
CA ARG A 14 -8.63 30.07 84.83
C ARG A 14 -9.21 29.77 83.45
N VAL A 15 -10.49 30.07 83.23
CA VAL A 15 -11.15 29.86 81.93
C VAL A 15 -10.45 30.67 80.82
N LEU A 16 -10.16 31.95 81.06
CA LEU A 16 -9.38 32.79 80.12
C LEU A 16 -7.98 32.24 79.81
N LYS A 17 -7.34 31.57 80.79
CA LYS A 17 -6.02 30.94 80.59
C LYS A 17 -6.14 29.66 79.77
N GLU A 18 -7.22 28.92 79.93
CA GLU A 18 -7.51 27.72 79.14
C GLU A 18 -7.91 28.08 77.71
N GLU A 19 -8.76 29.08 77.49
CA GLU A 19 -9.10 29.58 76.14
C GLU A 19 -7.84 30.04 75.38
N LYS A 20 -6.95 30.80 76.04
CA LYS A 20 -5.66 31.20 75.43
C LYS A 20 -4.74 30.03 75.12
N LYS A 21 -4.83 28.92 75.87
CA LYS A 21 -4.07 27.69 75.56
C LYS A 21 -4.68 26.96 74.37
N VAL A 22 -6.01 26.84 74.31
CA VAL A 22 -6.74 26.23 73.19
C VAL A 22 -6.47 27.01 71.90
N GLU A 23 -6.57 28.34 71.92
CA GLU A 23 -6.30 29.20 70.75
C GLU A 23 -4.84 29.07 70.24
N ARG A 24 -3.88 28.86 71.15
CA ARG A 24 -2.49 28.58 70.77
C ARG A 24 -2.33 27.20 70.12
N LEU A 25 -3.02 26.18 70.64
CA LEU A 25 -3.00 24.82 70.07
C LEU A 25 -3.64 24.81 68.67
N GLU A 26 -4.78 25.48 68.49
CA GLU A 26 -5.43 25.61 67.19
C GLU A 26 -4.52 26.31 66.16
N LYS A 27 -3.83 27.39 66.56
CA LYS A 27 -2.87 28.07 65.67
C LYS A 27 -1.67 27.20 65.29
N LEU A 28 -1.24 26.29 66.18
CA LEU A 28 -0.16 25.34 65.87
C LEU A 28 -0.65 24.27 64.89
N GLN A 29 -1.83 23.69 65.13
CA GLN A 29 -2.46 22.72 64.23
C GLN A 29 -2.71 23.32 62.85
N LEU A 30 -3.20 24.57 62.77
CA LEU A 30 -3.41 25.25 61.49
C LEU A 30 -2.11 25.50 60.72
N LYS A 31 -0.98 25.68 61.42
CA LYS A 31 0.34 25.82 60.80
C LYS A 31 0.83 24.50 60.25
N GLU A 32 0.69 23.40 60.99
CA GLU A 32 1.04 22.04 60.55
C GLU A 32 0.23 21.63 59.31
N ILE A 33 -1.08 21.83 59.34
CA ILE A 33 -1.96 21.54 58.19
C ILE A 33 -1.53 22.37 56.96
N ASN A 34 -1.16 23.63 57.16
CA ASN A 34 -0.69 24.48 56.05
C ASN A 34 0.69 24.10 55.53
N SER A 35 1.61 23.58 56.37
CA SER A 35 2.88 23.03 55.91
C SER A 35 2.69 21.74 55.11
N GLU A 36 1.89 20.81 55.61
CA GLU A 36 1.59 19.55 54.90
C GLU A 36 0.93 19.83 53.54
N ARG A 37 -0.01 20.78 53.48
CA ARG A 37 -0.67 21.17 52.23
C ARG A 37 0.29 21.79 51.21
N LYS A 38 1.35 22.48 51.66
CA LYS A 38 2.40 23.00 50.78
C LYS A 38 3.30 21.89 50.26
N GLU A 39 3.66 20.93 51.10
CA GLU A 39 4.46 19.76 50.70
C GLU A 39 3.71 18.90 49.69
N LEU A 40 2.43 18.60 49.92
CA LEU A 40 1.57 17.88 48.98
C LEU A 40 1.49 18.57 47.61
N LYS A 41 1.32 19.90 47.58
CA LYS A 41 1.33 20.66 46.31
C LYS A 41 2.67 20.60 45.59
N PHE A 42 3.78 20.62 46.33
CA PHE A 42 5.12 20.49 45.76
C PHE A 42 5.34 19.10 45.16
N MET A 43 4.94 18.05 45.88
CA MET A 43 4.99 16.66 45.42
C MET A 43 4.19 16.44 44.15
N HIS A 44 2.93 16.89 44.11
CA HIS A 44 2.10 16.78 42.90
C HIS A 44 2.69 17.53 41.69
N LYS A 45 3.29 18.71 41.91
CA LYS A 45 3.95 19.45 40.84
C LYS A 45 5.17 18.68 40.30
N LYS A 46 5.89 17.97 41.17
CA LYS A 46 7.04 17.14 40.79
C LYS A 46 6.60 15.90 40.02
N GLU A 47 5.56 15.21 40.48
CA GLU A 47 4.95 14.06 39.78
C GLU A 47 4.44 14.44 38.38
N SER A 48 3.73 15.56 38.26
CA SER A 48 3.22 16.03 36.97
C SER A 48 4.35 16.36 35.99
N LYS A 49 5.48 16.90 36.46
CA LYS A 49 6.67 17.11 35.62
C LYS A 49 7.25 15.79 35.11
N ILE A 50 7.39 14.80 36.00
CA ILE A 50 7.93 13.47 35.65
C ILE A 50 7.01 12.78 34.62
N GLN A 51 5.68 12.82 34.81
CA GLN A 51 4.73 12.25 33.86
C GLN A 51 4.82 12.91 32.46
N ASN A 52 4.95 14.24 32.42
CA ASN A 52 5.10 14.96 31.16
C ASN A 52 6.43 14.66 30.45
N GLU A 53 7.51 14.42 31.20
CA GLU A 53 8.80 13.99 30.63
C GLU A 53 8.71 12.58 30.04
N GLN A 54 8.07 11.64 30.75
CA GLN A 54 7.84 10.27 30.27
C GLN A 54 6.97 10.22 29.00
N LEU A 55 5.93 11.05 28.93
CA LEU A 55 5.09 11.16 27.73
C LEU A 55 5.88 11.63 26.51
N LYS A 56 6.75 12.63 26.69
CA LYS A 56 7.63 13.13 25.62
C LYS A 56 8.63 12.08 25.15
N GLU A 57 9.14 11.25 26.06
CA GLU A 57 10.08 10.18 25.72
C GLU A 57 9.37 9.06 24.92
N LEU A 58 8.14 8.71 25.31
CA LEU A 58 7.27 7.79 24.57
C LEU A 58 6.93 8.28 23.16
N GLU A 59 6.66 9.57 22.99
CA GLU A 59 6.43 10.16 21.67
C GLU A 59 7.67 10.05 20.78
N LYS A 60 8.86 10.37 21.32
CA LYS A 60 10.13 10.21 20.58
C LYS A 60 10.39 8.76 20.17
N LEU A 61 10.12 7.80 21.06
CA LEU A 61 10.28 6.38 20.75
C LEU A 61 9.35 5.94 19.61
N LYS A 62 8.10 6.41 19.60
CA LYS A 62 7.17 6.12 18.50
C LYS A 62 7.60 6.75 17.18
N GLU A 63 8.16 7.95 17.21
CA GLU A 63 8.71 8.60 16.02
C GLU A 63 9.90 7.80 15.46
N LEU A 64 10.82 7.38 16.33
CA LEU A 64 11.95 6.52 15.96
C LEU A 64 11.50 5.18 15.39
N GLU A 65 10.50 4.52 16.00
CA GLU A 65 9.94 3.26 15.48
C GLU A 65 9.35 3.46 14.08
N LYS A 66 8.67 4.60 13.85
CA LYS A 66 8.09 4.95 12.56
C LYS A 66 9.15 5.26 11.51
N GLU A 67 10.26 5.88 11.89
CA GLU A 67 11.42 6.12 11.00
C GLU A 67 12.11 4.79 10.64
N ILE A 68 12.41 3.95 11.64
CA ILE A 68 12.99 2.62 11.42
C ILE A 68 12.06 1.77 10.55
N SER A 69 10.74 1.79 10.79
CA SER A 69 9.78 1.06 9.97
C SER A 69 9.75 1.55 8.52
N LYS A 70 10.01 2.84 8.26
CA LYS A 70 10.10 3.37 6.89
C LYS A 70 11.42 2.97 6.22
N GLU A 71 12.53 2.98 6.95
CA GLU A 71 13.85 2.63 6.42
C GLU A 71 14.00 1.12 6.19
N VAL A 72 13.51 0.28 7.11
CA VAL A 72 13.64 -1.19 7.05
C VAL A 72 12.51 -1.84 6.25
N GLY A 73 11.37 -1.16 6.07
CA GLY A 73 10.17 -1.71 5.44
C GLY A 73 10.24 -1.86 3.91
N ASN A 74 11.02 -1.03 3.22
CA ASN A 74 11.04 -0.96 1.76
C ASN A 74 12.19 -1.76 1.14
N HIS A 75 12.34 -3.04 1.50
CA HIS A 75 13.25 -3.91 0.77
C HIS A 75 12.53 -4.48 -0.47
N PRO A 76 12.96 -4.17 -1.71
CA PRO A 76 12.28 -4.58 -2.95
C PRO A 76 12.16 -6.10 -3.15
N LEU A 77 12.91 -6.89 -2.37
CA LEU A 77 12.93 -8.35 -2.40
C LEU A 77 11.93 -9.01 -1.44
N ARG A 78 11.30 -8.27 -0.51
CA ARG A 78 10.47 -8.87 0.56
C ARG A 78 9.00 -9.09 0.18
N LYS A 79 8.57 -8.59 -0.98
CA LYS A 79 7.19 -8.76 -1.49
C LYS A 79 7.18 -9.34 -2.91
N LEU A 80 7.89 -10.43 -3.13
CA LEU A 80 7.52 -11.35 -4.21
C LEU A 80 6.18 -11.96 -3.83
N SER A 81 5.10 -11.40 -4.36
CA SER A 81 3.75 -11.89 -4.13
C SER A 81 3.47 -13.08 -5.03
N TYR A 82 2.53 -13.95 -4.65
CA TYR A 82 2.02 -15.00 -5.53
C TYR A 82 1.49 -14.43 -6.86
N LYS A 83 1.04 -13.16 -6.86
CA LYS A 83 0.68 -12.42 -8.08
C LYS A 83 1.88 -12.22 -9.01
N ASP A 84 3.04 -11.89 -8.46
CA ASP A 84 4.26 -11.66 -9.25
C ASP A 84 4.78 -12.97 -9.82
N ALA A 85 4.72 -14.07 -9.07
CA ALA A 85 5.01 -15.40 -9.58
C ALA A 85 4.09 -15.79 -10.76
N GLY A 86 2.80 -15.47 -10.68
CA GLY A 86 1.84 -15.66 -11.78
C GLY A 86 2.20 -14.83 -13.02
N LYS A 87 2.53 -13.54 -12.84
CA LYS A 87 2.97 -12.65 -13.93
C LYS A 87 4.26 -13.16 -14.58
N SER A 88 5.23 -13.59 -13.78
CA SER A 88 6.49 -14.18 -14.27
C SER A 88 6.26 -15.50 -15.01
N MET A 89 5.36 -16.36 -14.55
CA MET A 89 5.03 -17.62 -15.22
C MET A 89 4.35 -17.38 -16.58
N ILE A 90 3.41 -16.43 -16.64
CA ILE A 90 2.76 -16.05 -17.91
C ILE A 90 3.80 -15.44 -18.86
N GLY A 91 4.66 -14.54 -18.36
CA GLY A 91 5.73 -13.94 -19.15
C GLY A 91 6.72 -14.99 -19.70
N ALA A 92 7.14 -15.94 -18.87
CA ALA A 92 8.01 -17.05 -19.28
C ALA A 92 7.34 -17.96 -20.30
N PHE A 93 6.06 -18.31 -20.10
CA PHE A 93 5.29 -19.11 -21.05
C PHE A 93 5.18 -18.40 -22.41
N VAL A 94 4.82 -17.12 -22.41
CA VAL A 94 4.75 -16.31 -23.63
C VAL A 94 6.12 -16.21 -24.29
N GLY A 95 7.20 -16.04 -23.53
CA GLY A 95 8.56 -16.00 -24.05
C GLY A 95 8.99 -17.31 -24.72
N ILE A 96 8.74 -18.45 -24.07
CA ILE A 96 9.04 -19.79 -24.62
C ILE A 96 8.24 -20.03 -25.90
N VAL A 97 6.92 -19.81 -25.86
CA VAL A 97 6.06 -19.99 -27.04
C VAL A 97 6.48 -19.07 -28.16
N SER A 98 6.76 -17.79 -27.87
CA SER A 98 7.22 -16.84 -28.88
C SER A 98 8.53 -17.29 -29.53
N HIS A 99 9.52 -17.71 -28.74
CA HIS A 99 10.80 -18.20 -29.26
C HIS A 99 10.65 -19.45 -30.13
N PHE A 100 9.87 -20.44 -29.67
CA PHE A 100 9.56 -21.63 -30.46
C PHE A 100 8.80 -21.29 -31.73
N THR A 101 7.86 -20.36 -31.68
CA THR A 101 7.08 -19.99 -32.88
C THR A 101 7.95 -19.25 -33.89
N VAL A 102 8.92 -18.44 -33.47
CA VAL A 102 9.84 -17.79 -34.41
C VAL A 102 10.72 -18.84 -35.12
N LEU A 103 11.24 -19.83 -34.38
CA LEU A 103 12.10 -20.87 -34.96
C LEU A 103 11.31 -21.86 -35.84
N GLU A 104 10.25 -22.46 -35.31
CA GLU A 104 9.49 -23.51 -35.99
C GLU A 104 8.36 -22.96 -36.87
N GLY A 105 7.86 -21.76 -36.59
CA GLY A 105 6.78 -21.14 -37.36
C GLY A 105 7.18 -20.82 -38.79
N VAL A 106 8.46 -20.57 -39.04
CA VAL A 106 9.01 -20.40 -40.40
C VAL A 106 8.89 -21.71 -41.19
N HIS A 107 9.19 -22.85 -40.57
CA HIS A 107 9.03 -24.18 -41.18
C HIS A 107 7.56 -24.56 -41.34
N PHE A 108 6.72 -24.26 -40.35
CA PHE A 108 5.29 -24.54 -40.42
C PHE A 108 4.63 -23.74 -41.54
N ALA A 109 5.05 -22.49 -41.75
CA ALA A 109 4.51 -21.60 -42.78
C ALA A 109 4.76 -22.08 -44.22
N GLU A 110 5.78 -22.92 -44.46
CA GLU A 110 6.04 -23.51 -45.78
C GLU A 110 4.90 -24.43 -46.24
N ASN A 111 4.24 -25.09 -45.29
CA ASN A 111 3.14 -26.02 -45.54
C ASN A 111 1.75 -25.34 -45.52
N VAL A 112 1.72 -24.03 -45.27
CA VAL A 112 0.47 -23.26 -45.13
C VAL A 112 0.16 -22.56 -46.44
N SER A 113 -0.95 -22.96 -47.06
CA SER A 113 -1.50 -22.27 -48.24
C SER A 113 -2.06 -20.90 -47.88
N SER A 114 -2.12 -19.99 -48.87
CA SER A 114 -2.62 -18.62 -48.67
C SER A 114 -4.03 -18.58 -48.07
N THR A 115 -4.91 -19.51 -48.45
CA THR A 115 -6.27 -19.60 -47.88
C THR A 115 -6.25 -19.92 -46.38
N LYS A 116 -5.39 -20.86 -45.96
CA LYS A 116 -5.22 -21.20 -44.54
C LYS A 116 -4.57 -20.04 -43.78
N ALA A 117 -3.65 -19.33 -44.40
CA ALA A 117 -3.03 -18.13 -43.83
C ALA A 117 -4.06 -16.99 -43.59
N SER A 118 -4.96 -16.74 -44.55
CA SER A 118 -6.04 -15.77 -44.36
C SER A 118 -6.98 -16.17 -43.22
N PHE A 119 -7.29 -17.48 -43.11
CA PHE A 119 -8.08 -18.00 -41.99
C PHE A 119 -7.38 -17.81 -40.65
N LEU A 120 -6.06 -18.07 -40.58
CA LEU A 120 -5.25 -17.85 -39.38
C LEU A 120 -5.26 -16.39 -38.92
N PHE A 121 -5.19 -15.43 -39.85
CA PHE A 121 -5.33 -14.01 -39.52
C PHE A 121 -6.71 -13.67 -38.95
N LEU A 122 -7.77 -14.25 -39.51
CA LEU A 122 -9.13 -14.02 -39.03
C LEU A 122 -9.31 -14.61 -37.62
N VAL A 123 -8.78 -15.81 -37.40
CA VAL A 123 -8.78 -16.46 -36.08
C VAL A 123 -7.95 -15.66 -35.08
N SER A 124 -6.75 -15.19 -35.45
CA SER A 124 -5.89 -14.41 -34.55
C SER A 124 -6.55 -13.09 -34.14
N PHE A 125 -7.20 -12.40 -35.10
CA PHE A 125 -7.99 -11.21 -34.81
C PHE A 125 -9.17 -11.51 -33.88
N GLY A 126 -9.90 -12.60 -34.10
CA GLY A 126 -11.01 -13.03 -33.24
C GLY A 126 -10.56 -13.35 -31.80
N ILE A 127 -9.45 -14.06 -31.64
CA ILE A 127 -8.86 -14.35 -30.33
C ILE A 127 -8.44 -13.06 -29.63
N GLY A 128 -7.79 -12.13 -30.35
CA GLY A 128 -7.41 -10.83 -29.82
C GLY A 128 -8.62 -10.02 -29.33
N LEU A 129 -9.73 -10.04 -30.09
CA LEU A 129 -10.97 -9.38 -29.71
C LEU A 129 -11.58 -9.98 -28.42
N ILE A 130 -11.61 -11.30 -28.33
CA ILE A 130 -12.11 -12.01 -27.13
C ILE A 130 -11.23 -11.68 -25.93
N MET A 131 -9.91 -11.83 -26.05
CA MET A 131 -8.96 -11.48 -24.98
C MET A 131 -9.18 -10.04 -24.51
N LEU A 132 -9.17 -9.07 -25.42
CA LEU A 132 -9.29 -7.65 -25.10
C LEU A 132 -10.63 -7.31 -24.45
N TYR A 133 -11.71 -7.99 -24.83
CA TYR A 133 -13.01 -7.85 -24.17
C TYR A 133 -12.95 -8.33 -22.71
N TYR A 134 -12.34 -9.49 -22.46
CA TYR A 134 -12.19 -10.03 -21.11
C TYR A 134 -11.25 -9.21 -20.22
N THR A 135 -10.21 -8.61 -20.80
CA THR A 135 -9.18 -7.88 -20.03
C THR A 135 -9.68 -6.53 -19.52
N GLY A 136 -10.28 -5.71 -20.38
CA GLY A 136 -10.56 -4.29 -20.06
C GLY A 136 -12.04 -3.93 -19.96
N PHE A 137 -12.90 -4.58 -20.74
CA PHE A 137 -14.25 -4.07 -21.00
C PHE A 137 -15.36 -4.84 -20.30
N ARG A 138 -15.06 -6.00 -19.69
CA ARG A 138 -16.05 -6.79 -18.93
C ARG A 138 -16.71 -6.00 -17.78
N LYS A 139 -16.00 -5.04 -17.17
CA LYS A 139 -16.49 -4.26 -16.02
C LYS A 139 -17.05 -2.88 -16.39
N ILE A 140 -16.90 -2.44 -17.63
CA ILE A 140 -17.30 -1.09 -18.05
C ILE A 140 -18.78 -1.13 -18.45
N LYS A 141 -19.62 -0.41 -17.72
CA LYS A 141 -21.08 -0.32 -17.98
C LYS A 141 -21.43 0.66 -19.11
N ASP A 142 -20.50 1.52 -19.51
CA ASP A 142 -20.75 2.55 -20.51
C ASP A 142 -20.63 2.01 -21.95
N PRO A 143 -21.71 2.02 -22.74
CA PRO A 143 -21.69 1.50 -24.11
C PRO A 143 -20.80 2.32 -25.06
N LYS A 144 -20.51 3.58 -24.72
CA LYS A 144 -19.62 4.45 -25.52
C LYS A 144 -18.17 3.99 -25.50
N LEU A 145 -17.72 3.36 -24.41
CA LEU A 145 -16.34 2.86 -24.27
C LEU A 145 -16.11 1.58 -25.11
N LEU A 146 -17.16 0.79 -25.38
CA LEU A 146 -17.06 -0.40 -26.24
C LEU A 146 -16.67 -0.07 -27.70
N VAL A 147 -16.97 1.13 -28.19
CA VAL A 147 -16.61 1.57 -29.55
C VAL A 147 -15.09 1.79 -29.69
N ILE A 148 -14.38 2.02 -28.58
CA ILE A 148 -12.92 2.23 -28.57
C ILE A 148 -12.16 0.89 -28.65
N LEU A 149 -12.81 -0.23 -28.31
CA LEU A 149 -12.23 -1.57 -28.33
C LEU A 149 -11.70 -2.00 -29.72
N PRO A 150 -12.49 -1.92 -30.82
CA PRO A 150 -11.99 -2.29 -32.14
C PRO A 150 -10.83 -1.41 -32.61
N LEU A 151 -10.81 -0.12 -32.22
CA LEU A 151 -9.72 0.79 -32.55
C LEU A 151 -8.42 0.38 -31.83
N ARG A 152 -8.50 0.06 -30.53
CA ARG A 152 -7.36 -0.42 -29.75
C ARG A 152 -6.83 -1.74 -30.31
N LEU A 153 -7.73 -2.68 -30.65
CA LEU A 153 -7.34 -3.95 -31.25
C LEU A 153 -6.61 -3.73 -32.59
N PHE A 154 -7.14 -2.85 -33.44
CA PHE A 154 -6.52 -2.53 -34.72
C PHE A 154 -5.10 -1.94 -34.56
N LEU A 155 -4.91 -1.07 -33.58
CA LEU A 155 -3.62 -0.47 -33.25
C LEU A 155 -2.62 -1.55 -32.79
N VAL A 156 -3.02 -2.41 -31.84
CA VAL A 156 -2.18 -3.51 -31.34
C VAL A 156 -1.84 -4.48 -32.47
N TYR A 157 -2.81 -4.83 -33.31
CA TYR A 157 -2.63 -5.73 -34.44
C TYR A 157 -1.64 -5.16 -35.46
N SER A 158 -1.75 -3.87 -35.78
CA SER A 158 -0.83 -3.18 -36.69
C SER A 158 0.61 -3.14 -36.17
N ILE A 159 0.80 -2.80 -34.89
CA ILE A 159 2.12 -2.82 -34.24
C ILE A 159 2.70 -4.23 -34.26
N THR A 160 1.87 -5.24 -34.05
CA THR A 160 2.31 -6.64 -34.00
C THR A 160 2.79 -7.12 -35.37
N ILE A 161 2.08 -6.80 -36.46
CA ILE A 161 2.55 -7.11 -37.82
C ILE A 161 3.89 -6.42 -38.11
N ILE A 162 4.02 -5.14 -37.76
CA ILE A 162 5.27 -4.40 -37.95
C ILE A 162 6.41 -5.06 -37.16
N ALA A 163 6.16 -5.43 -35.90
CA ALA A 163 7.13 -6.13 -35.07
C ALA A 163 7.55 -7.48 -35.70
N ILE A 164 6.61 -8.26 -36.23
CA ILE A 164 6.91 -9.51 -36.94
C ILE A 164 7.82 -9.25 -38.14
N ILE A 165 7.50 -8.27 -38.98
CA ILE A 165 8.32 -7.92 -40.14
C ILE A 165 9.75 -7.54 -39.71
N ILE A 166 9.88 -6.71 -38.67
CA ILE A 166 11.19 -6.32 -38.13
C ILE A 166 11.95 -7.55 -37.62
N THR A 167 11.30 -8.43 -36.85
CA THR A 167 11.96 -9.64 -36.34
C THR A 167 12.41 -10.55 -37.47
N MET A 168 11.60 -10.73 -38.52
CA MET A 168 11.97 -11.54 -39.68
C MET A 168 13.16 -10.94 -40.44
N LEU A 169 13.24 -9.60 -40.55
CA LEU A 169 14.38 -8.90 -41.13
C LEU A 169 15.66 -9.08 -40.30
N VAL A 170 15.56 -9.01 -38.97
CA VAL A 170 16.72 -9.16 -38.07
C VAL A 170 17.31 -10.57 -38.12
N PHE A 171 16.45 -11.60 -38.23
CA PHE A 171 16.89 -13.00 -38.26
C PHE A 171 17.14 -13.54 -39.68
N ASP A 172 16.99 -12.70 -40.72
CA ASP A 172 17.12 -13.08 -42.14
C ASP A 172 16.32 -14.34 -42.52
N THR A 173 15.13 -14.50 -41.92
CA THR A 173 14.28 -15.70 -42.10
C THR A 173 13.28 -15.56 -43.26
N ILE A 174 13.42 -14.51 -44.06
CA ILE A 174 12.51 -14.17 -45.14
C ILE A 174 12.75 -15.12 -46.32
N LYS A 175 11.89 -16.13 -46.45
CA LYS A 175 11.88 -17.01 -47.63
C LYS A 175 11.00 -16.38 -48.71
N GLN A 176 11.59 -16.05 -49.85
CA GLN A 176 10.88 -15.47 -50.99
C GLN A 176 9.68 -16.36 -51.39
N GLY A 177 8.49 -15.78 -51.46
CA GLY A 177 7.24 -16.47 -51.82
C GLY A 177 6.37 -16.95 -50.64
N HIS A 178 6.92 -17.09 -49.43
CA HIS A 178 6.16 -17.57 -48.25
C HIS A 178 5.93 -16.51 -47.17
N VAL A 179 6.30 -15.25 -47.44
CA VAL A 179 6.24 -14.13 -46.49
C VAL A 179 4.83 -13.97 -45.90
N TYR A 180 3.79 -14.07 -46.72
CA TYR A 180 2.40 -13.94 -46.26
C TYR A 180 2.01 -15.04 -45.26
N SER A 181 2.35 -16.29 -45.57
CA SER A 181 2.08 -17.43 -44.69
C SER A 181 2.90 -17.37 -43.40
N GLN A 182 4.14 -16.89 -43.47
CA GLN A 182 5.01 -16.70 -42.31
C GLN A 182 4.44 -15.64 -41.36
N ILE A 183 4.03 -14.48 -41.88
CA ILE A 183 3.40 -13.45 -41.06
C ILE A 183 2.10 -13.97 -40.45
N ALA A 184 1.29 -14.75 -41.19
CA ALA A 184 0.05 -15.31 -40.66
C ALA A 184 0.27 -16.26 -39.48
N VAL A 185 1.22 -17.20 -39.60
CA VAL A 185 1.55 -18.16 -38.54
C VAL A 185 2.13 -17.45 -37.31
N LEU A 186 3.01 -16.47 -37.51
CA LEU A 186 3.62 -15.71 -36.42
C LEU A 186 2.65 -14.71 -35.77
N SER A 187 1.63 -14.25 -36.48
CA SER A 187 0.64 -13.30 -35.96
C SER A 187 -0.14 -13.84 -34.77
N LEU A 188 -0.51 -15.13 -34.79
CA LEU A 188 -1.35 -15.74 -33.76
C LEU A 188 -0.71 -15.69 -32.36
N PRO A 189 0.49 -16.24 -32.12
CA PRO A 189 1.15 -16.13 -30.81
C PRO A 189 1.57 -14.71 -30.48
N ALA A 190 1.93 -13.89 -31.47
CA ALA A 190 2.32 -12.51 -31.22
C ALA A 190 1.14 -11.65 -30.73
N ILE A 191 -0.05 -11.83 -31.30
CA ILE A 191 -1.28 -11.16 -30.85
C ILE A 191 -1.69 -11.68 -29.46
N ILE A 192 -1.61 -12.99 -29.22
CA ILE A 192 -1.87 -13.56 -27.89
C ILE A 192 -0.91 -12.97 -26.86
N GLY A 193 0.39 -12.88 -27.19
CA GLY A 193 1.41 -12.28 -26.33
C GLY A 193 1.16 -10.80 -26.08
N ALA A 194 0.82 -10.02 -27.11
CA ALA A 194 0.51 -8.60 -27.00
C ALA A 194 -0.74 -8.36 -26.14
N CYS A 195 -1.81 -9.13 -26.33
CA CYS A 195 -3.01 -9.05 -25.50
C CYS A 195 -2.77 -9.54 -24.07
N ALA A 196 -1.90 -10.52 -23.86
CA ALA A 196 -1.50 -10.98 -22.53
C ALA A 196 -0.62 -9.94 -21.80
N ALA A 197 0.25 -9.24 -22.50
CA ALA A 197 1.01 -8.12 -21.94
C ALA A 197 0.07 -6.97 -21.52
N ASP A 198 -0.94 -6.70 -22.34
CA ASP A 198 -1.98 -5.71 -22.05
C ASP A 198 -2.82 -6.11 -20.81
N LEU A 199 -3.04 -7.41 -20.58
CA LEU A 199 -3.65 -7.94 -19.34
C LEU A 199 -2.78 -7.66 -18.10
N ILE A 200 -1.46 -7.87 -18.23
CA ILE A 200 -0.52 -7.76 -17.10
C ILE A 200 -0.25 -6.29 -16.72
N GLY A 201 -0.26 -5.38 -17.70
CA GLY A 201 -0.05 -3.94 -17.49
C GLY A 201 -1.28 -3.15 -17.03
N GLY A 202 -2.45 -3.79 -16.92
CA GLY A 202 -3.71 -3.16 -16.52
C GLY A 202 -3.97 -3.07 -15.01
N GLU A 203 -2.98 -3.36 -14.15
CA GLU A 203 -3.01 -3.13 -12.69
C GLU A 203 -2.17 -1.91 -12.29
#